data_AF-A0A447RSB1-F1
#
_entry.id   AF-A0A447RSB1-F1
#
_cell.length_a   1.000
_cell.length_b   1.000
_cell.length_c   1.000
_cell.angle_alpha   90.00
_cell.angle_beta   90.00
_cell.angle_gamma   90.00
#
_symmetry.space_group_name_H-M   'P 1'
#
loop_
_entity.id
_entity.type
_entity.pdbx_description
1 polymer ?
#
loop_
_entity_poly.entity_id
_entity_poly.type
_entity_poly.pdbx_seq_one_letter_code
_entity_poly.pdbx_strand_id
1 'polypeptide(L)'
;MSPGTVLATSQSAPLHDLLRIMLKKSDNMIADTVFRTIGHARFGVPGTWRAGSDAVRQILRQQAGVDLGNTIIADGSGLSRHNLIAPGDHDAGAAVYRPARYRAQLHLHAAAGGP
;
A
#
# COMPACT_ATOMS: atom_id res chain seq x y z
N MET A 1 -0.24 35.18 7.78
CA MET A 1 -1.69 34.98 7.70
C MET A 1 -2.14 34.30 8.98
N SER A 2 -3.11 34.86 9.70
CA SER A 2 -3.67 34.20 10.87
C SER A 2 -4.51 32.99 10.42
N PRO A 3 -4.40 31.82 11.08
CA PRO A 3 -5.25 30.68 10.74
C PRO A 3 -6.72 31.06 10.91
N GLY A 4 -7.56 30.65 9.95
CA GLY A 4 -9.00 30.88 10.03
C GLY A 4 -9.65 30.09 11.18
N THR A 5 -10.74 30.60 11.74
CA THR A 5 -11.53 29.89 12.76
C THR A 5 -12.31 28.74 12.12
N VAL A 6 -12.12 27.51 12.63
CA VAL A 6 -12.91 26.35 12.20
C VAL A 6 -14.33 26.47 12.75
N LEU A 7 -15.32 26.48 11.86
CA LEU A 7 -16.75 26.60 12.23
C LEU A 7 -17.43 25.24 12.42
N ALA A 8 -16.98 24.21 11.69
CA ALA A 8 -17.49 22.85 11.78
C ALA A 8 -16.46 21.85 11.22
N THR A 9 -16.53 20.59 11.66
CA THR A 9 -15.67 19.49 11.19
C THR A 9 -16.51 18.25 10.90
N SER A 10 -16.15 17.52 9.86
CA SER A 10 -16.66 16.17 9.60
C SER A 10 -15.49 15.21 9.41
N GLN A 11 -15.65 13.98 9.85
CA GLN A 11 -14.66 12.91 9.73
C GLN A 11 -15.29 11.74 8.98
N SER A 12 -14.50 11.08 8.14
CA SER A 12 -14.94 9.87 7.45
C SER A 12 -15.14 8.70 8.42
N ALA A 13 -15.67 7.59 7.91
CA ALA A 13 -15.53 6.30 8.58
C ALA A 13 -14.04 5.96 8.81
N PRO A 14 -13.71 5.08 9.78
CA PRO A 14 -12.34 4.62 10.02
C PRO A 14 -11.69 4.04 8.74
N LEU A 15 -10.39 4.26 8.59
CA LEU A 15 -9.65 3.82 7.39
C LEU A 15 -9.84 2.32 7.10
N HIS A 16 -9.83 1.47 8.12
CA HIS A 16 -10.06 0.03 7.95
C HIS A 16 -11.41 -0.28 7.27
N ASP A 17 -12.46 0.49 7.57
CA ASP A 17 -13.77 0.29 6.97
C ASP A 17 -13.79 0.76 5.52
N LEU A 18 -13.13 1.88 5.22
CA LEU A 18 -12.94 2.37 3.86
C LEU A 18 -12.13 1.37 3.02
N LEU A 19 -11.05 0.79 3.57
CA LEU A 19 -10.25 -0.23 2.90
C LEU A 19 -11.07 -1.50 2.63
N ARG A 20 -11.99 -1.88 3.53
CA ARG A 20 -12.91 -2.98 3.27
C ARG A 20 -13.81 -2.70 2.07
N ILE A 21 -14.38 -1.49 1.99
CA ILE A 21 -15.20 -1.08 0.84
C ILE A 21 -14.35 -1.08 -0.43
N MET A 22 -13.18 -0.45 -0.40
CA MET A 22 -12.21 -0.40 -1.49
C MET A 22 -11.92 -1.79 -2.05
N LEU A 23 -11.54 -2.74 -1.20
CA LEU A 23 -11.17 -4.09 -1.64
C LEU A 23 -12.38 -4.92 -2.09
N LYS A 24 -13.57 -4.73 -1.50
CA LYS A 24 -14.78 -5.52 -1.84
C LYS A 24 -15.52 -4.99 -3.05
N LYS A 25 -15.42 -3.70 -3.33
CA LYS A 25 -16.14 -3.02 -4.40
C LYS A 25 -15.23 -2.50 -5.51
N SER A 26 -13.91 -2.68 -5.37
CA SER A 26 -12.91 -2.10 -6.27
C SER A 26 -13.09 -0.58 -6.39
N ASP A 27 -13.27 0.10 -5.25
CA ASP A 27 -13.56 1.54 -5.24
C ASP A 27 -12.29 2.36 -5.52
N ASN A 28 -12.19 2.85 -6.76
CA ASN A 28 -11.04 3.60 -7.24
C ASN A 28 -10.85 4.93 -6.49
N MET A 29 -11.95 5.58 -6.10
CA MET A 29 -11.87 6.88 -5.45
C MET A 29 -11.27 6.75 -4.05
N ILE A 30 -11.65 5.71 -3.31
CA ILE A 30 -11.02 5.39 -2.02
C ILE A 30 -9.54 5.05 -2.24
N ALA A 31 -9.22 4.19 -3.21
CA ALA A 31 -7.85 3.75 -3.46
C ALA A 31 -6.90 4.92 -3.77
N ASP A 32 -7.28 5.80 -4.69
CA ASP A 32 -6.43 6.92 -5.12
C ASP A 32 -6.36 8.06 -4.10
N THR A 33 -7.40 8.22 -3.28
CA THR A 33 -7.38 9.16 -2.14
C THR A 33 -6.44 8.66 -1.05
N VAL A 34 -6.52 7.38 -0.68
CA VAL A 34 -5.62 6.75 0.29
C VAL A 34 -4.18 6.80 -0.20
N PHE A 35 -3.94 6.48 -1.47
CA PHE A 35 -2.61 6.49 -2.09
C PHE A 35 -1.89 7.85 -1.94
N ARG A 36 -2.57 8.95 -2.29
CA ARG A 36 -2.00 10.29 -2.15
C ARG A 36 -1.90 10.73 -0.68
N THR A 37 -2.82 10.28 0.16
CA THR A 37 -2.78 10.54 1.61
C THR A 37 -1.59 9.87 2.27
N ILE A 38 -1.21 8.65 1.85
CA ILE A 38 0.02 7.98 2.32
C ILE A 38 1.25 8.83 1.98
N GLY A 39 1.35 9.35 0.75
CA GLY A 39 2.44 10.25 0.35
C GLY A 39 2.51 11.52 1.20
N HIS A 40 1.35 12.14 1.47
CA HIS A 40 1.26 13.30 2.35
C HIS A 40 1.71 12.98 3.78
N ALA A 41 1.17 11.93 4.38
CA ALA A 41 1.48 11.53 5.75
C ALA A 41 2.95 11.13 5.94
N ARG A 42 3.57 10.53 4.91
CA ARG A 42 4.96 10.06 4.99
C ARG A 42 5.97 11.20 4.88
N PHE A 43 5.70 12.20 4.05
CA PHE A 43 6.69 13.22 3.68
C PHE A 43 6.33 14.64 4.11
N GLY A 44 5.12 14.89 4.63
CA GLY A 44 4.67 16.22 5.04
C GLY A 44 4.45 17.19 3.88
N VAL A 45 4.36 16.69 2.65
CA VAL A 45 4.14 17.49 1.42
C VAL A 45 2.70 17.34 0.92
N PRO A 46 2.18 18.21 0.06
CA PRO A 46 0.87 17.99 -0.56
C PRO A 46 0.74 16.59 -1.18
N GLY A 47 -0.42 15.96 -1.03
CA GLY A 47 -0.67 14.61 -1.56
C GLY A 47 -0.62 14.59 -3.09
N THR A 48 0.46 14.04 -3.64
CA THR A 48 0.68 13.89 -5.10
C THR A 48 0.85 12.42 -5.47
N TRP A 49 0.65 12.10 -6.75
CA TRP A 49 0.87 10.75 -7.28
C TRP A 49 2.31 10.27 -7.04
N ARG A 50 3.30 11.11 -7.38
CA ARG A 50 4.72 10.80 -7.16
C ARG A 50 5.02 10.53 -5.68
N ALA A 51 4.54 11.39 -4.78
CA ALA A 51 4.73 11.17 -3.35
C ALA A 51 4.06 9.88 -2.86
N GLY A 52 2.89 9.53 -3.41
CA GLY A 52 2.23 8.24 -3.15
C GLY A 52 3.10 7.05 -3.59
N SER A 53 3.60 7.08 -4.83
CA SER A 53 4.47 6.05 -5.40
C SER A 53 5.73 5.84 -4.56
N ASP A 54 6.41 6.93 -4.22
CA ASP A 54 7.64 6.92 -3.42
C ASP A 54 7.36 6.37 -2.01
N ALA A 55 6.26 6.78 -1.40
CA ALA A 55 5.90 6.34 -0.05
C ALA A 55 5.53 4.86 -0.01
N VAL A 56 4.70 4.37 -0.94
CA VAL A 56 4.32 2.95 -1.02
C VAL A 56 5.56 2.07 -1.21
N ARG A 57 6.46 2.44 -2.13
CA ARG A 57 7.72 1.72 -2.33
C ARG A 57 8.57 1.68 -1.06
N GLN A 58 8.74 2.81 -0.38
CA GLN A 58 9.51 2.86 0.87
C GLN A 58 8.89 2.01 1.96
N ILE A 59 7.56 2.08 2.14
CA ILE A 59 6.84 1.31 3.16
C ILE A 59 6.98 -0.19 2.90
N LEU A 60 6.75 -0.64 1.68
CA LEU A 60 6.88 -2.06 1.31
C LEU A 60 8.31 -2.57 1.55
N ARG A 61 9.32 -1.80 1.15
CA ARG A 61 10.71 -2.20 1.37
C ARG A 61 11.09 -2.22 2.85
N GLN A 62 10.74 -1.17 3.61
CA GLN A 62 11.22 -0.98 4.98
C GLN A 62 10.43 -1.77 6.02
N GLN A 63 9.11 -1.94 5.82
CA GLN A 63 8.22 -2.56 6.80
C GLN A 63 7.82 -3.98 6.42
N ALA A 64 7.77 -4.29 5.13
CA ALA A 64 7.34 -5.59 4.64
C ALA A 64 8.47 -6.43 4.00
N GLY A 65 9.67 -5.86 3.84
CA GLY A 65 10.81 -6.55 3.22
C GLY A 65 10.63 -6.84 1.73
N VAL A 66 9.70 -6.15 1.05
CA VAL A 66 9.41 -6.32 -0.38
C VAL A 66 10.19 -5.29 -1.18
N ASP A 67 11.19 -5.72 -1.93
CA ASP A 67 11.86 -4.89 -2.93
C ASP A 67 11.10 -4.99 -4.25
N LEU A 68 10.58 -3.85 -4.70
CA LEU A 68 9.79 -3.74 -5.91
C LEU A 68 10.64 -3.64 -7.18
N GLY A 69 11.97 -3.51 -7.08
CA GLY A 69 12.85 -3.44 -8.24
C GLY A 69 12.33 -2.46 -9.31
N ASN A 70 12.10 -2.98 -10.52
CA ASN A 70 11.64 -2.23 -11.69
C ASN A 70 10.11 -2.06 -11.79
N THR A 71 9.34 -2.53 -10.80
CA THR A 71 7.89 -2.30 -10.74
C THR A 71 7.57 -0.80 -10.79
N ILE A 72 6.53 -0.41 -11.53
CA ILE A 72 6.02 0.96 -11.60
C ILE A 72 4.65 0.99 -10.92
N ILE A 73 4.54 1.81 -9.87
CA ILE A 73 3.28 2.12 -9.18
C ILE A 73 2.94 3.57 -9.50
N ALA A 74 1.95 3.80 -10.35
CA ALA A 74 1.54 5.13 -10.78
C ALA A 74 0.34 5.67 -9.99
N ASP A 75 -0.52 4.77 -9.49
CA ASP A 75 -1.71 5.11 -8.71
C ASP A 75 -2.04 4.01 -7.68
N GLY A 76 -3.12 4.21 -6.91
CA GLY A 76 -3.58 3.24 -5.92
C GLY A 76 -4.64 2.28 -6.45
N SER A 77 -5.41 2.71 -7.46
CA SER A 77 -6.54 1.96 -8.01
C SER A 77 -6.17 0.91 -9.06
N GLY A 78 -5.02 1.06 -9.72
CA GLY A 78 -4.65 0.22 -10.86
C GLY A 78 -5.16 0.74 -12.21
N LEU A 79 -5.84 1.88 -12.28
CA LEU A 79 -6.42 2.42 -13.52
C LEU A 79 -5.36 2.87 -14.53
N SER A 80 -4.22 3.36 -14.04
CA SER A 80 -3.13 3.84 -14.87
C SER A 80 -2.53 2.72 -15.69
N ARG A 81 -2.45 2.95 -17.01
CA ARG A 81 -1.74 2.07 -17.95
C ARG A 81 -0.23 2.05 -17.73
N HIS A 82 0.30 2.93 -16.88
CA HIS A 82 1.71 2.97 -16.52
C HIS A 82 2.04 2.03 -15.35
N ASN A 83 1.04 1.46 -14.67
CA ASN A 83 1.29 0.44 -13.67
C ASN A 83 1.91 -0.78 -14.35
N LEU A 84 3.05 -1.25 -13.82
CA LEU A 84 3.79 -2.37 -14.34
C LEU A 84 4.31 -3.18 -13.17
N ILE A 85 3.88 -4.43 -13.05
CA ILE A 85 4.31 -5.34 -11.98
C ILE A 85 4.54 -6.73 -12.57
N ALA A 86 5.66 -7.35 -12.23
CA ALA A 86 5.91 -8.74 -12.60
C ALA A 86 5.09 -9.67 -11.68
N PRO A 87 4.64 -10.85 -12.15
CA PRO A 87 3.89 -11.79 -11.30
C PRO A 87 4.62 -12.14 -9.99
N GLY A 88 5.94 -12.33 -10.04
CA GLY A 88 6.75 -12.61 -8.84
C GLY A 88 6.75 -11.46 -7.82
N ASP A 89 6.77 -10.20 -8.28
CA ASP A 89 6.72 -9.02 -7.41
C ASP A 89 5.32 -8.83 -6.81
N HIS A 90 4.27 -9.12 -7.61
CA HIS A 90 2.88 -9.14 -7.14
C HIS A 90 2.69 -10.18 -6.02
N ASP A 91 3.24 -11.38 -6.19
CA ASP A 91 3.14 -12.45 -5.20
C ASP A 91 3.94 -12.16 -3.93
N ALA A 92 5.12 -11.54 -4.06
CA ALA A 92 5.89 -11.06 -2.91
C ALA A 92 5.10 -10.02 -2.09
N GLY A 93 4.41 -9.10 -2.78
CA GLY A 93 3.48 -8.15 -2.16
C GLY A 93 2.30 -8.85 -1.47
N ALA A 94 1.70 -9.86 -2.10
CA ALA A 94 0.61 -10.63 -1.51
C ALA A 94 1.06 -11.49 -0.31
N ALA A 95 2.33 -11.93 -0.28
CA ALA A 95 2.89 -12.73 0.81
C ALA A 95 2.99 -11.95 2.14
N VAL A 96 2.96 -10.61 2.10
CA VAL A 96 2.80 -9.76 3.29
C VAL A 96 1.51 -10.11 4.05
N TYR A 97 0.49 -10.59 3.34
CA TYR A 97 -0.78 -11.06 3.90
C TYR A 97 -0.77 -12.56 4.25
N ARG A 98 0.39 -13.16 4.58
CA ARG A 98 0.42 -14.53 5.12
C ARG A 98 0.21 -14.53 6.63
N PRO A 99 -0.89 -15.12 7.16
CA PRO A 99 -1.07 -15.27 8.59
C PRO A 99 0.06 -16.10 9.19
N ALA A 100 0.51 -15.76 10.41
CA ALA A 100 1.70 -16.31 11.07
C ALA A 100 1.81 -17.85 11.02
N ARG A 101 0.67 -18.56 11.01
CA ARG A 101 0.59 -20.03 10.85
C ARG A 101 1.28 -20.60 9.60
N TYR A 102 1.42 -19.81 8.53
CA TYR A 102 2.07 -20.26 7.29
C TYR A 102 3.60 -20.10 7.32
N ARG A 103 4.15 -19.24 8.20
CA ARG A 103 5.61 -19.07 8.37
C ARG A 103 6.24 -20.30 9.05
N ALA A 104 5.49 -21.00 9.90
CA ALA A 104 5.97 -22.22 10.55
C ALA A 104 6.15 -23.41 9.59
N GLN A 105 5.32 -23.53 8.56
CA GLN A 105 5.41 -24.65 7.59
C GLN A 105 6.61 -24.55 6.66
N LEU A 106 7.08 -23.33 6.34
CA LEU A 106 8.28 -23.15 5.50
C LEU A 106 9.59 -23.47 6.24
N HIS A 107 9.65 -23.24 7.55
CA HIS A 107 10.78 -23.71 8.36
C HIS A 107 10.85 -25.25 8.43
N LEU A 108 9.72 -25.94 8.33
CA LEU A 108 9.68 -27.41 8.29
C LEU A 108 10.15 -27.97 6.94
N HIS A 109 9.83 -27.30 5.82
CA HIS A 109 10.28 -27.75 4.49
C HIS A 109 11.72 -27.37 4.17
N ALA A 110 12.21 -26.22 4.65
CA ALA A 110 13.62 -25.83 4.50
C ALA A 110 14.57 -26.67 5.36
N ALA A 111 14.09 -27.29 6.45
CA ALA A 111 14.85 -28.24 7.26
C ALA A 111 14.83 -29.68 6.70
N ALA A 112 13.96 -29.97 5.73
CA ALA A 112 13.84 -31.29 5.10
C ALA A 112 14.60 -31.42 3.77
N GLY A 113 15.27 -30.36 3.32
CA GLY A 113 15.96 -30.33 2.03
C GLY A 113 17.38 -29.80 2.15
N GLY A 114 18.33 -30.70 2.37
CA GLY A 114 19.73 -30.48 2.01
C GLY A 114 20.67 -31.54 2.59
N PRO A 115 21.86 -31.69 1.97
CA PRO A 115 22.10 -32.12 0.59
C PRO A 115 21.79 -33.61 0.35
#